data_AF-A0A848SX69-F1
#
_entry.id   AF-A0A848SX69-F1
#
_cell.length_a   1.000
_cell.length_b   1.000
_cell.length_c   1.000
_cell.angle_alpha   90.00
_cell.angle_beta   90.00
_cell.angle_gamma   90.00
#
_symmetry.space_group_name_H-M   'P 1'
#
loop_
_entity.id
_entity.type
_entity.pdbx_description
1 polymer ?
#
loop_
_entity_poly.entity_id
_entity_poly.type
_entity_poly.pdbx_seq_one_letter_code
_entity_poly.pdbx_strand_id
1 'polypeptide(L)'
;MAEESPPTAQEIHDNPGVIESHVEQESHAEPTALFLDATGWVSMAMIVVLAIMLWKKVPAIVGSMMDRRIAEIRKEIDEAAKLRAEAEAIKAEYEQKMANADQEAEAMLGRARDEAGEIIAQAEDDAEALVRRRTRLAEDKIAAAERSAIAEVRAKATSAATAAAATIIEQKHDADADKALIDRTIAGLDGRLN
;
A
#
# COMPACT_ATOMS: atom_id res chain seq x y z
N MET A 1 -32.36 87.23 -74.61
CA MET A 1 -33.78 86.91 -74.34
C MET A 1 -34.04 87.35 -72.92
N ALA A 2 -34.80 88.44 -72.78
CA ALA A 2 -35.26 89.16 -71.56
C ALA A 2 -34.14 89.68 -70.62
N GLU A 3 -33.88 91.00 -70.59
CA GLU A 3 -34.53 92.02 -69.71
C GLU A 3 -34.20 91.74 -68.22
N GLU A 4 -33.62 92.65 -67.44
CA GLU A 4 -33.79 94.10 -67.39
C GLU A 4 -32.55 94.79 -66.78
N SER A 5 -32.33 96.03 -67.20
CA SER A 5 -31.34 96.99 -66.73
C SER A 5 -31.91 97.86 -65.56
N PRO A 6 -31.10 98.72 -64.91
CA PRO A 6 -31.09 98.97 -63.47
C PRO A 6 -31.91 100.21 -63.05
N PRO A 7 -31.80 100.65 -61.78
CA PRO A 7 -31.16 101.97 -61.57
C PRO A 7 -30.40 102.05 -60.23
N THR A 8 -29.64 103.08 -59.86
CA THR A 8 -28.90 104.17 -60.50
C THR A 8 -28.21 104.84 -59.30
N ALA A 9 -26.92 105.14 -59.48
CA ALA A 9 -26.13 106.17 -58.79
C ALA A 9 -26.27 106.36 -57.26
N GLN A 10 -25.13 106.20 -56.57
CA GLN A 10 -24.49 107.30 -55.84
C GLN A 10 -23.08 106.88 -55.39
N GLU A 11 -22.07 107.27 -56.19
CA GLU A 11 -20.68 107.44 -55.74
C GLU A 11 -20.57 108.81 -55.06
N ILE A 12 -20.14 108.91 -53.79
CA ILE A 12 -19.38 110.06 -53.27
C ILE A 12 -18.49 109.61 -52.08
N HIS A 13 -17.17 109.76 -52.30
CA HIS A 13 -16.05 110.00 -51.37
C HIS A 13 -15.43 108.88 -50.48
N ASP A 14 -14.15 108.58 -50.79
CA ASP A 14 -12.92 108.93 -50.01
C ASP A 14 -12.87 108.45 -48.54
N ASN A 15 -11.89 107.72 -47.98
CA ASN A 15 -10.52 107.31 -48.31
C ASN A 15 -10.09 106.24 -47.24
N PRO A 16 -8.82 105.78 -47.09
CA PRO A 16 -8.39 104.40 -47.23
C PRO A 16 -8.06 103.71 -45.88
N GLY A 17 -7.96 102.37 -45.84
CA GLY A 17 -7.33 101.70 -44.70
C GLY A 17 -7.76 100.27 -44.47
N VAL A 18 -6.92 99.34 -44.93
CA VAL A 18 -6.47 98.14 -44.19
C VAL A 18 -7.50 97.52 -43.23
N ILE A 19 -8.18 96.46 -43.66
CA ILE A 19 -8.76 95.48 -42.72
C ILE A 19 -7.74 94.37 -42.55
N GLU A 20 -6.76 94.62 -41.68
CA GLU A 20 -6.10 93.58 -40.89
C GLU A 20 -6.94 93.38 -39.62
N SER A 21 -7.83 92.39 -39.62
CA SER A 21 -8.41 91.86 -38.38
C SER A 21 -7.60 90.63 -38.00
N HIS A 22 -6.48 90.81 -37.29
CA HIS A 22 -6.38 90.74 -35.82
C HIS A 22 -6.99 89.46 -35.24
N VAL A 23 -6.09 88.63 -34.71
CA VAL A 23 -6.35 87.59 -33.71
C VAL A 23 -7.06 88.26 -32.54
N GLU A 24 -8.38 88.07 -32.43
CA GLU A 24 -9.13 88.42 -31.23
C GLU A 24 -8.74 87.45 -30.12
N GLN A 25 -7.75 87.87 -29.36
CA GLN A 25 -7.55 87.43 -28.00
C GLN A 25 -8.73 88.00 -27.18
N GLU A 26 -9.78 87.19 -27.00
CA GLU A 26 -10.90 87.54 -26.14
C GLU A 26 -10.39 87.81 -24.71
N SER A 27 -10.46 89.07 -24.32
CA SER A 27 -10.33 89.55 -22.96
C SER A 27 -11.56 89.07 -22.16
N HIS A 28 -11.49 87.86 -21.61
CA HIS A 28 -12.44 87.42 -20.59
C HIS A 28 -12.23 88.28 -19.34
N ALA A 29 -13.16 89.21 -19.09
CA ALA A 29 -13.27 89.88 -17.80
C ALA A 29 -13.55 88.81 -16.74
N GLU A 30 -12.58 88.55 -15.87
CA GLU A 30 -12.73 87.58 -14.78
C GLU A 30 -13.85 88.07 -13.84
N PRO A 31 -14.93 87.29 -13.62
CA PRO A 31 -15.95 87.64 -12.63
C PRO A 31 -15.32 87.54 -11.24
N THR A 32 -14.82 88.66 -10.74
CA THR A 32 -14.24 88.77 -9.40
C THR A 32 -15.38 88.90 -8.40
N ALA A 33 -15.75 87.81 -7.75
CA ALA A 33 -16.72 87.82 -6.65
C ALA A 33 -15.97 87.90 -5.31
N LEU A 34 -16.31 88.88 -4.47
CA LEU A 34 -15.71 89.06 -3.13
C LEU A 34 -14.16 89.08 -3.14
N PHE A 35 -13.56 89.96 -3.94
CA PHE A 35 -12.10 90.20 -3.99
C PHE A 35 -11.22 89.01 -4.40
N LEU A 36 -11.80 87.92 -4.90
CA LEU A 36 -11.09 86.74 -5.37
C LEU A 36 -11.38 86.50 -6.86
N ASP A 37 -10.34 86.17 -7.60
CA ASP A 37 -10.42 85.77 -9.01
C ASP A 37 -11.01 84.35 -9.15
N ALA A 38 -11.29 83.91 -10.37
CA ALA A 38 -11.88 82.59 -10.59
C ALA A 38 -10.98 81.46 -10.05
N THR A 39 -9.67 81.64 -10.09
CA THR A 39 -8.68 80.68 -9.57
C THR A 39 -8.68 80.60 -8.03
N GLY A 40 -8.96 81.71 -7.34
CA GLY A 40 -9.14 81.80 -5.89
C GLY A 40 -10.35 81.02 -5.40
N TRP A 41 -11.47 81.08 -6.13
CA TRP A 41 -12.64 80.28 -5.79
C TRP A 41 -12.43 78.78 -6.06
N VAL A 42 -11.75 78.42 -7.15
CA VAL A 42 -11.40 77.03 -7.47
C VAL A 42 -10.43 76.43 -6.44
N SER A 43 -9.41 77.20 -6.03
CA SER A 43 -8.46 76.75 -4.99
C SER A 43 -9.14 76.60 -3.63
N MET A 44 -10.04 77.50 -3.24
CA MET A 44 -10.85 77.36 -2.03
C MET A 44 -11.75 76.13 -2.07
N ALA A 45 -12.43 75.88 -3.19
CA ALA A 45 -13.24 74.68 -3.39
C ALA A 45 -12.39 73.41 -3.28
N MET A 46 -11.18 73.40 -3.85
CA MET A 46 -10.25 72.28 -3.75
C MET A 46 -9.80 72.02 -2.31
N ILE A 47 -9.50 73.08 -1.54
CA ILE A 47 -9.16 72.96 -0.12
C ILE A 47 -10.33 72.38 0.67
N VAL A 48 -11.57 72.82 0.41
CA VAL A 48 -12.77 72.27 1.07
C VAL A 48 -12.95 70.79 0.73
N VAL A 49 -12.76 70.39 -0.53
CA VAL A 49 -12.82 68.97 -0.94
C VAL A 49 -11.74 68.14 -0.25
N LEU A 50 -10.49 68.65 -0.18
CA LEU A 50 -9.40 67.98 0.54
C LEU A 50 -9.67 67.87 2.04
N ALA A 51 -10.22 68.92 2.66
CA ALA A 51 -10.60 68.90 4.07
C ALA A 51 -11.71 67.87 4.34
N ILE A 52 -12.72 67.79 3.48
CA ILE A 52 -13.77 66.77 3.55
C ILE A 52 -13.19 65.36 3.35
N MET A 53 -12.26 65.19 2.41
CA MET A 53 -11.59 63.90 2.13
C MET A 53 -10.76 63.42 3.33
N LEU A 54 -10.04 64.32 3.99
CA LEU A 54 -9.30 64.04 5.22
C LEU A 54 -10.26 63.74 6.39
N TRP A 55 -11.34 64.51 6.53
CA TRP A 55 -12.35 64.29 7.57
C TRP A 55 -13.08 62.95 7.40
N LYS A 56 -13.35 62.54 6.16
CA LYS A 56 -13.89 61.22 5.79
C LYS A 56 -12.83 60.11 5.77
N LYS A 57 -11.58 60.42 6.12
CA LYS A 57 -10.46 59.46 6.28
C LYS A 57 -10.22 58.59 5.05
N VAL A 58 -10.48 59.12 3.85
CA VAL A 58 -10.23 58.42 2.58
C VAL A 58 -8.80 57.85 2.47
N PRO A 59 -7.72 58.59 2.80
CA PRO A 59 -6.37 58.03 2.76
C PRO A 59 -6.16 56.86 3.73
N ALA A 60 -6.82 56.86 4.89
CA ALA A 60 -6.75 55.75 5.84
C ALA A 60 -7.45 54.49 5.33
N ILE A 61 -8.56 54.64 4.59
CA ILE A 61 -9.27 53.52 3.97
C ILE A 61 -8.39 52.85 2.90
N VAL A 62 -7.73 53.64 2.05
CA VAL A 62 -6.81 53.13 1.01
C VAL A 62 -5.61 52.41 1.65
N GLY A 63 -5.01 52.98 2.70
CA GLY A 63 -3.95 52.31 3.47
C GLY A 63 -4.42 50.98 4.06
N SER A 64 -5.60 50.95 4.68
CA SER A 64 -6.15 49.73 5.27
C SER A 64 -6.44 48.63 4.23
N MET A 65 -6.82 48.98 3.00
CA MET A 65 -7.01 48.00 1.93
C MET A 65 -5.67 47.41 1.46
N MET A 66 -4.62 48.22 1.37
CA MET A 66 -3.27 47.73 1.06
C MET A 66 -2.74 46.83 2.17
N ASP A 67 -2.91 47.22 3.44
CA ASP A 67 -2.51 46.40 4.59
C ASP A 67 -3.26 45.06 4.61
N ARG A 68 -4.57 45.07 4.33
CA ARG A 68 -5.36 43.84 4.19
C ARG A 68 -4.82 42.95 3.07
N ARG A 69 -4.46 43.52 1.92
CA ARG A 69 -3.89 42.77 0.81
C ARG A 69 -2.52 42.19 1.15
N ILE A 70 -1.68 42.95 1.84
CA ILE A 70 -0.38 42.46 2.33
C ILE A 70 -0.58 41.32 3.33
N ALA A 71 -1.53 41.44 4.25
CA ALA A 71 -1.84 40.39 5.22
C ALA A 71 -2.37 39.12 4.54
N GLU A 72 -3.24 39.25 3.54
CA GLU A 72 -3.74 38.15 2.73
C GLU A 72 -2.61 37.43 1.99
N ILE A 73 -1.75 38.16 1.28
CA ILE A 73 -0.60 37.59 0.56
C ILE A 73 0.38 36.91 1.53
N ARG A 74 0.65 37.52 2.69
CA ARG A 74 1.51 36.89 3.71
C ARG A 74 0.91 35.58 4.19
N LYS A 75 -0.40 35.56 4.47
CA LYS A 75 -1.11 34.35 4.88
C LYS A 75 -1.03 33.27 3.79
N GLU A 76 -1.26 33.61 2.52
CA GLU A 76 -1.14 32.67 1.40
C GLU A 76 0.28 32.10 1.26
N ILE A 77 1.31 32.95 1.43
CA ILE A 77 2.71 32.50 1.40
C ILE A 77 3.03 31.58 2.57
N ASP A 78 2.57 31.90 3.77
CA ASP A 78 2.77 31.08 4.97
C ASP A 78 2.05 29.72 4.83
N GLU A 79 0.82 29.71 4.30
CA GLU A 79 0.07 28.49 4.01
C GLU A 79 0.74 27.65 2.92
N ALA A 80 1.25 28.28 1.85
CA ALA A 80 1.99 27.59 0.80
C ALA A 80 3.31 27.00 1.31
N ALA A 81 4.03 27.75 2.16
CA ALA A 81 5.27 27.27 2.80
C ALA A 81 4.98 26.08 3.73
N LYS A 82 3.90 26.15 4.52
CA LYS A 82 3.46 25.05 5.37
C LYS A 82 3.07 23.82 4.55
N LEU A 83 2.28 24.00 3.49
CA LEU A 83 1.87 22.91 2.61
C LEU A 83 3.08 22.24 1.93
N ARG A 84 4.07 23.04 1.53
CA ARG A 84 5.33 22.52 0.99
C ARG A 84 6.11 21.72 2.03
N ALA A 85 6.22 22.22 3.26
CA ALA A 85 6.88 21.48 4.34
C ALA A 85 6.17 20.16 4.67
N GLU A 86 4.84 20.15 4.68
CA GLU A 86 4.04 18.94 4.85
C GLU A 86 4.25 17.95 3.69
N ALA A 87 4.27 18.43 2.45
CA ALA A 87 4.55 17.58 1.28
C ALA A 87 5.96 16.99 1.30
N GLU A 88 6.96 17.78 1.70
CA GLU A 88 8.35 17.30 1.86
C GLU A 88 8.46 16.28 3.01
N ALA A 89 7.75 16.49 4.12
CA ALA A 89 7.69 15.55 5.23
C ALA A 89 7.03 14.22 4.83
N ILE A 90 5.89 14.29 4.14
CA ILE A 90 5.20 13.10 3.61
C ILE A 90 6.11 12.37 2.63
N LYS A 91 6.77 13.09 1.71
CA LYS A 91 7.70 12.47 0.76
C LYS A 91 8.82 11.70 1.48
N ALA A 92 9.43 12.31 2.49
CA ALA A 92 10.47 11.65 3.29
C ALA A 92 9.93 10.41 4.03
N GLU A 93 8.72 10.49 4.61
CA GLU A 93 8.07 9.34 5.25
C GLU A 93 7.83 8.20 4.26
N TYR A 94 7.37 8.50 3.04
CA TYR A 94 7.15 7.50 1.99
C TYR A 94 8.47 6.90 1.51
N GLU A 95 9.53 7.68 1.32
CA GLU A 95 10.86 7.18 0.95
C GLU A 95 11.41 6.24 2.03
N GLN A 96 11.27 6.61 3.31
CA GLN A 96 11.66 5.74 4.43
C GLN A 96 10.81 4.47 4.49
N LYS A 97 9.50 4.58 4.27
CA LYS A 97 8.58 3.45 4.27
C LYS A 97 8.87 2.48 3.13
N MET A 98 9.22 2.98 1.94
CA MET A 98 9.64 2.16 0.80
C MET A 98 10.94 1.41 1.12
N ALA A 99 11.95 2.10 1.65
CA ALA A 99 13.21 1.46 2.05
C ALA A 99 13.00 0.38 3.13
N ASN A 100 12.15 0.65 4.12
CA ASN A 100 11.80 -0.32 5.15
C ASN A 100 11.02 -1.51 4.57
N ALA A 101 10.09 -1.28 3.64
CA ALA A 101 9.33 -2.34 3.00
C ALA A 101 10.21 -3.26 2.17
N ASP A 102 11.19 -2.71 1.44
CA ASP A 102 12.18 -3.50 0.69
C ASP A 102 13.03 -4.37 1.64
N GLN A 103 13.52 -3.79 2.74
CA GLN A 103 14.26 -4.54 3.77
C GLN A 103 13.40 -5.63 4.42
N GLU A 104 12.14 -5.33 4.72
CA GLU A 104 11.22 -6.31 5.31
C GLU A 104 10.90 -7.45 4.33
N ALA A 105 10.76 -7.13 3.04
CA ALA A 105 10.57 -8.13 1.99
C ALA A 105 11.81 -9.02 1.84
N GLU A 106 13.02 -8.46 1.84
CA GLU A 106 14.27 -9.23 1.83
C GLU A 106 14.39 -10.12 3.07
N ALA A 107 14.09 -9.58 4.26
CA ALA A 107 14.10 -10.34 5.50
C ALA A 107 13.05 -11.46 5.51
N MET A 108 11.86 -11.21 4.94
CA MET A 108 10.81 -12.21 4.78
C MET A 108 11.25 -13.33 3.83
N LEU A 109 11.87 -13.00 2.71
CA LEU A 109 12.42 -13.99 1.78
C LEU A 109 13.57 -14.79 2.38
N GLY A 110 14.43 -14.16 3.17
CA GLY A 110 15.48 -14.84 3.94
C GLY A 110 14.87 -15.88 4.89
N ARG A 111 13.98 -15.44 5.78
CA ARG A 111 13.28 -16.33 6.72
C ARG A 111 12.54 -17.46 6.03
N ALA A 112 11.84 -17.19 4.91
CA ALA A 112 11.12 -18.21 4.17
C ALA A 112 12.06 -19.27 3.56
N ARG A 113 13.26 -18.88 3.12
CA ARG A 113 14.27 -19.83 2.62
C ARG A 113 14.86 -20.68 3.74
N ASP A 114 15.15 -20.06 4.88
CA ASP A 114 15.68 -20.76 6.05
C ASP A 114 14.65 -21.76 6.58
N GLU A 115 13.40 -21.34 6.75
CA GLU A 115 12.27 -22.20 7.17
C GLU A 115 12.01 -23.32 6.17
N ALA A 116 12.05 -23.04 4.86
CA ALA A 116 11.94 -24.09 3.85
C ALA A 116 13.08 -25.11 3.94
N GLY A 117 14.31 -24.65 4.20
CA GLY A 117 15.47 -25.53 4.42
C GLY A 117 15.30 -26.43 5.65
N GLU A 118 14.84 -25.85 6.77
CA GLU A 118 14.54 -26.60 8.00
C GLU A 118 13.43 -27.64 7.79
N ILE A 119 12.35 -27.28 7.08
CA ILE A 119 11.26 -28.21 6.75
C ILE A 119 11.77 -29.37 5.90
N ILE A 120 12.61 -29.10 4.90
CA ILE A 120 13.19 -30.15 4.05
C ILE A 120 14.08 -31.08 4.88
N ALA A 121 14.98 -30.53 5.70
CA ALA A 121 15.86 -31.33 6.56
C ALA A 121 15.05 -32.20 7.54
N GLN A 122 14.03 -31.63 8.18
CA GLN A 122 13.15 -32.37 9.07
C GLN A 122 12.35 -33.46 8.33
N ALA A 123 11.88 -33.17 7.12
CA ALA A 123 11.17 -34.14 6.29
C ALA A 123 12.07 -35.30 5.85
N GLU A 124 13.34 -35.03 5.53
CA GLU A 124 14.33 -36.06 5.22
C GLU A 124 14.60 -36.96 6.43
N ASP A 125 14.83 -36.38 7.61
CA ASP A 125 15.03 -37.12 8.86
C ASP A 125 13.82 -37.99 9.23
N ASP A 126 12.62 -37.43 9.11
CA ASP A 126 11.36 -38.14 9.36
C ASP A 126 11.14 -39.27 8.34
N ALA A 127 11.43 -39.02 7.06
CA ALA A 127 11.35 -40.05 6.02
C ALA A 127 12.34 -41.19 6.30
N GLU A 128 13.58 -40.88 6.68
CA GLU A 128 14.57 -41.90 7.01
C GLU A 128 14.16 -42.70 8.27
N ALA A 129 13.63 -42.02 9.30
CA ALA A 129 13.09 -42.66 10.48
C ALA A 129 11.90 -43.59 10.16
N LEU A 130 11.00 -43.16 9.27
CA LEU A 130 9.86 -43.97 8.81
C LEU A 130 10.33 -45.20 8.04
N VAL A 131 11.30 -45.05 7.14
CA VAL A 131 11.89 -46.17 6.38
C VAL A 131 12.53 -47.16 7.34
N ARG A 132 13.39 -46.71 8.27
CA ARG A 132 14.00 -47.59 9.29
C ARG A 132 12.96 -48.35 10.12
N ARG A 133 11.89 -47.67 10.54
CA ARG A 133 10.79 -48.29 11.30
C ARG A 133 10.06 -49.34 10.45
N ARG A 134 9.78 -49.05 9.19
CA ARG A 134 9.11 -49.97 8.25
C ARG A 134 9.98 -51.20 7.99
N THR A 135 11.28 -51.02 7.78
CA THR A 135 12.23 -52.13 7.59
C THR A 135 12.25 -53.03 8.80
N ARG A 136 12.41 -52.49 10.01
CA ARG A 136 12.39 -53.30 11.25
C ARG A 136 11.07 -54.07 11.41
N LEU A 137 9.93 -53.42 11.16
CA LEU A 137 8.63 -54.11 11.22
C LEU A 137 8.50 -55.23 10.18
N ALA A 138 9.11 -55.07 9.00
CA ALA A 138 9.13 -56.12 7.98
C ALA A 138 10.04 -57.28 8.40
N GLU A 139 11.24 -56.98 8.93
CA GLU A 139 12.17 -57.98 9.48
C GLU A 139 11.53 -58.76 10.63
N ASP A 140 10.88 -58.09 11.57
CA ASP A 140 10.18 -58.72 12.68
C ASP A 140 9.04 -59.64 12.20
N LYS A 141 8.30 -59.23 11.16
CA LYS A 141 7.25 -60.05 10.53
C LYS A 141 7.83 -61.28 9.83
N ILE A 142 8.94 -61.12 9.12
CA ILE A 142 9.64 -62.23 8.46
C ILE A 142 10.11 -63.23 9.51
N ALA A 143 10.79 -62.76 10.56
CA ALA A 143 11.27 -63.62 11.64
C ALA A 143 10.13 -64.35 12.36
N ALA A 144 8.98 -63.69 12.57
CA ALA A 144 7.79 -64.32 13.13
C ALA A 144 7.21 -65.39 12.19
N ALA A 145 7.12 -65.10 10.89
CA ALA A 145 6.65 -66.05 9.88
C ALA A 145 7.58 -67.27 9.74
N GLU A 146 8.90 -67.07 9.77
CA GLU A 146 9.89 -68.14 9.76
C GLU A 146 9.73 -69.07 10.96
N ARG A 147 9.58 -68.51 12.18
CA ARG A 147 9.33 -69.31 13.38
C ARG A 147 8.05 -70.12 13.27
N SER A 148 6.97 -69.52 12.75
CA SER A 148 5.70 -70.22 12.52
C SER A 148 5.86 -71.35 11.50
N ALA A 149 6.51 -71.09 10.37
CA ALA A 149 6.75 -72.09 9.33
C ALA A 149 7.59 -73.27 9.85
N ILE A 150 8.64 -73.01 10.63
CA ILE A 150 9.45 -74.06 11.26
C ILE A 150 8.59 -74.89 12.23
N ALA A 151 7.75 -74.24 13.04
CA ALA A 151 6.85 -74.93 13.96
C ALA A 151 5.83 -75.81 13.21
N GLU A 152 5.26 -75.32 12.10
CA GLU A 152 4.33 -76.07 11.26
C GLU A 152 5.00 -77.29 10.61
N VAL A 153 6.21 -77.13 10.04
CA VAL A 153 6.98 -78.25 9.46
C VAL A 153 7.28 -79.29 10.53
N ARG A 154 7.71 -78.87 11.73
CA ARG A 154 7.97 -79.78 12.84
C ARG A 154 6.70 -80.51 13.29
N ALA A 155 5.57 -79.81 13.38
CA ALA A 155 4.29 -80.42 13.74
C ALA A 155 3.85 -81.45 12.69
N LYS A 156 3.99 -81.13 11.40
CA LYS A 156 3.66 -82.06 10.31
C LYS A 156 4.57 -83.28 10.29
N ALA A 157 5.88 -83.10 10.51
CA ALA A 157 6.83 -84.21 10.64
C ALA A 157 6.51 -85.11 11.84
N THR A 158 6.19 -84.52 12.99
CA THR A 158 5.80 -85.26 14.21
C THR A 158 4.51 -86.04 13.97
N SER A 159 3.50 -85.42 13.35
CA SER A 159 2.25 -86.08 13.00
C SER A 159 2.46 -87.26 12.04
N ALA A 160 3.26 -87.06 10.97
CA ALA A 160 3.59 -88.11 10.02
C ALA A 160 4.37 -89.27 10.66
N ALA A 161 5.34 -88.97 11.55
CA ALA A 161 6.09 -89.98 12.28
C ALA A 161 5.19 -90.78 13.24
N THR A 162 4.30 -90.12 13.98
CA THR A 162 3.33 -90.79 14.86
C THR A 162 2.35 -91.66 14.08
N ALA A 163 1.86 -91.18 12.93
CA ALA A 163 0.98 -91.96 12.05
C ALA A 163 1.70 -93.21 11.50
N ALA A 164 2.93 -93.06 11.02
CA ALA A 164 3.74 -94.18 10.56
C ALA A 164 4.04 -95.19 11.68
N ALA A 165 4.38 -94.70 12.89
CA ALA A 165 4.59 -95.54 14.06
C ALA A 165 3.31 -96.31 14.43
N ALA A 166 2.14 -95.66 14.42
CA ALA A 166 0.85 -96.30 14.67
C ALA A 166 0.57 -97.41 13.65
N THR A 167 0.79 -97.16 12.35
CA THR A 167 0.63 -98.18 11.30
C THR A 167 1.61 -99.35 11.46
N ILE A 168 2.87 -99.10 11.82
CA ILE A 168 3.84 -100.18 12.07
C ILE A 168 3.43 -101.01 13.29
N ILE A 169 2.96 -100.37 14.36
CA ILE A 169 2.46 -101.07 15.55
C ILE A 169 1.27 -101.95 15.15
N GLU A 170 0.29 -101.41 14.43
CA GLU A 170 -0.87 -102.16 13.95
C GLU A 170 -0.48 -103.39 13.10
N GLN A 171 0.53 -103.26 12.24
CA GLN A 171 1.05 -104.38 11.42
C GLN A 171 1.86 -105.42 12.20
N LYS A 172 2.47 -105.03 13.32
CA LYS A 172 3.37 -105.87 14.14
C LYS A 172 2.70 -106.38 15.43
N HIS A 173 1.46 -106.02 15.67
CA HIS A 173 0.70 -106.39 16.86
C HIS A 173 0.15 -107.81 16.70
N ASP A 174 0.77 -108.75 17.41
CA ASP A 174 0.32 -110.12 17.55
C ASP A 174 0.12 -110.47 19.04
N ALA A 175 -0.53 -111.60 19.32
CA ALA A 175 -0.86 -112.01 20.69
C ALA A 175 0.39 -112.25 21.58
N ASP A 176 1.54 -112.54 20.98
CA ASP A 176 2.80 -112.75 21.70
C ASP A 176 3.44 -111.41 22.12
N ALA A 177 3.37 -110.39 21.27
CA ALA A 177 3.81 -109.02 21.58
C ALA A 177 3.00 -108.40 22.74
N ASP A 178 1.70 -108.66 22.80
CA ASP A 178 0.82 -108.18 23.87
C ASP A 178 1.14 -108.80 25.22
N LYS A 179 1.37 -110.12 25.24
CA LYS A 179 1.77 -110.82 26.45
C LYS A 179 3.09 -110.28 27.00
N ALA A 180 4.07 -110.02 26.13
CA ALA A 180 5.35 -109.43 26.52
C ALA A 180 5.22 -107.98 27.03
N LEU A 181 4.27 -107.19 26.53
CA LEU A 181 3.97 -105.84 27.03
C LEU A 181 3.30 -105.87 28.41
N ILE A 182 2.37 -106.81 28.63
CA ILE A 182 1.71 -107.02 29.91
C ILE A 182 2.73 -107.45 30.98
N ASP A 183 3.57 -108.43 30.68
CA ASP A 183 4.59 -108.90 31.62
C ASP A 183 5.58 -107.78 32.00
N ARG A 184 5.96 -106.93 31.03
CA ARG A 184 6.88 -105.80 31.25
C ARG A 184 6.24 -104.66 32.04
N THR A 185 4.94 -104.38 31.85
CA THR A 185 4.20 -103.38 32.63
C THR A 185 3.94 -103.85 34.06
N ILE A 186 3.64 -105.15 34.27
CA ILE A 186 3.54 -105.77 35.61
C ILE A 186 4.89 -105.68 36.33
N ALA A 187 6.00 -106.06 35.69
CA ALA A 187 7.33 -105.95 36.28
C ALA A 187 7.73 -104.49 36.61
N GLY A 188 7.34 -103.54 35.75
CA GLY A 188 7.60 -102.11 35.97
C GLY A 188 6.73 -101.44 37.04
N LEU A 189 5.62 -102.08 37.45
CA LEU A 189 4.80 -101.67 38.58
C LEU A 189 5.35 -102.25 39.90
N ASP A 190 5.79 -103.51 39.88
CA ASP A 190 6.44 -104.16 41.03
C ASP A 190 7.71 -103.41 41.46
N GLY A 191 8.52 -102.95 40.50
CA GLY A 191 9.71 -102.12 40.77
C GLY A 191 9.45 -100.69 41.24
N ARG A 192 8.19 -100.22 41.27
CA ARG A 192 7.80 -98.88 41.74
C ARG A 192 7.07 -98.90 43.09
N LEU A 193 6.77 -100.09 43.60
CA LEU A 193 6.08 -100.33 44.87
C LEU A 193 7.01 -100.89 45.97
N ASN A 194 8.29 -101.08 45.66
CA ASN A 194 9.40 -101.18 46.62
C ASN A 194 10.17 -99.86 46.68
#